data_AF-A0AA95NFF4-F1
#
_entry.id   AF-A0AA95NFF4-F1
#
_cell.length_a   1.000
_cell.length_b   1.000
_cell.length_c   1.000
_cell.angle_alpha   90.00
_cell.angle_beta   90.00
_cell.angle_gamma   90.00
#
_symmetry.space_group_name_H-M   'P 1'
#
loop_
_entity.id
_entity.type
_entity.pdbx_description
1 polymer ?
#
loop_
_entity_poly.entity_id
_entity_poly.type
_entity_poly.pdbx_seq_one_letter_code
_entity_poly.pdbx_strand_id
1 'polypeptide(L)'
;MATLTLKKKNNNSSSKPSPDGERRAPLRGKGVSRPRQTLEQAQAERQERQAEFEKRRASEEARPAAPRGRPEPRADARPGPRGDSRAEPRRDARPASGSFRREDGPQQRDPRDPRDQRDPRGARSEGPAPEPRRDQRRDQRRDQRRASGPRPSYPPQRESWGEPQRPAPRQRAEHREMPSDEGERLSKRMSELGMASRREADEWIAAGWVRVDGKMAVLGQRVGPEVRIEVDQRAHKEQAKQVTILLHKPIGYVSGQAEDGYEPASVLVRSNTQWADDASGIKYHIGHTRGLAPAGRLDIDSTGLLVLTQDGRVAKVLIGEDSNVEKEYLVRVEFVGLNGEPVGPGRAMEQMPPERMALLNHGLELDGVQLKPAKVSWANEDQLRFVLREGRKRQIRRMCELVGLKVVGLKRVRIGRINLGHLPAGQWRFLAPWERFD
;
A
#
# COMPACT_ATOMS: atom_id res chain seq x y z
N MET A 1 -35.09 25.25 -27.40
CA MET A 1 -34.28 24.72 -28.52
C MET A 1 -32.91 25.37 -28.44
N ALA A 2 -31.82 24.61 -28.37
CA ALA A 2 -30.47 25.14 -28.21
C ALA A 2 -29.58 24.63 -29.35
N THR A 3 -28.94 25.54 -30.07
CA THR A 3 -28.21 25.26 -31.31
C THR A 3 -26.77 24.84 -31.03
N LEU A 4 -26.35 23.72 -31.61
CA LEU A 4 -24.97 23.22 -31.53
C LEU A 4 -24.09 23.87 -32.60
N THR A 5 -22.92 24.39 -32.22
CA THR A 5 -21.94 24.95 -33.16
C THR A 5 -20.64 24.15 -33.12
N LEU A 6 -20.48 23.24 -34.09
CA LEU A 6 -19.24 22.49 -34.33
C LEU A 6 -18.16 23.42 -34.93
N LYS A 7 -16.94 23.40 -34.37
CA LYS A 7 -15.79 24.12 -34.95
C LYS A 7 -14.76 23.13 -35.50
N LYS A 8 -14.47 23.25 -36.79
CA LYS A 8 -13.53 22.40 -37.55
C LYS A 8 -12.09 22.50 -37.02
N LYS A 9 -11.37 21.37 -37.04
CA LYS A 9 -9.89 21.35 -37.00
C LYS A 9 -9.34 21.94 -38.30
N ASN A 10 -8.25 22.70 -38.21
CA ASN A 10 -7.32 22.93 -39.32
C ASN A 10 -5.90 22.69 -38.82
N ASN A 11 -5.19 21.75 -39.47
CA ASN A 11 -3.75 21.57 -39.32
C ASN A 11 -3.05 22.37 -40.43
N ASN A 12 -2.21 23.36 -40.08
CA ASN A 12 -0.85 23.48 -40.61
C ASN A 12 -0.17 24.74 -40.08
N SER A 13 1.03 24.60 -39.51
CA SER A 13 2.24 25.27 -40.03
C SER A 13 3.47 24.86 -39.22
N SER A 14 4.58 24.71 -39.93
CA SER A 14 5.92 24.55 -39.37
C SER A 14 6.66 25.89 -39.40
N SER A 15 7.46 26.18 -38.38
CA SER A 15 8.63 27.07 -38.49
C SER A 15 9.55 26.95 -37.26
N LYS A 16 10.80 27.38 -37.45
CA LYS A 16 11.97 27.12 -36.60
C LYS A 16 12.06 28.02 -35.36
N PRO A 17 12.89 27.68 -34.35
CA PRO A 17 13.03 28.47 -33.13
C PRO A 17 13.82 29.77 -33.37
N SER A 18 13.64 30.74 -32.47
CA SER A 18 14.58 31.85 -32.27
C SER A 18 14.80 32.09 -30.78
N PRO A 19 15.98 32.60 -30.39
CA PRO A 19 16.35 32.80 -29.00
C PRO A 19 15.77 34.12 -28.48
N ASP A 20 15.43 34.17 -27.19
CA ASP A 20 16.01 35.15 -26.27
C ASP A 20 15.58 34.85 -24.83
N GLY A 21 16.48 35.14 -23.88
CA GLY A 21 16.30 34.79 -22.48
C GLY A 21 15.83 35.96 -21.63
N GLU A 22 14.56 35.95 -21.20
CA GLU A 22 14.10 36.81 -20.11
C GLU A 22 13.58 35.99 -18.92
N ARG A 23 14.14 36.28 -17.73
CA ARG A 23 13.80 35.61 -16.48
C ARG A 23 12.49 36.15 -15.93
N ARG A 24 11.38 35.41 -16.06
CA ARG A 24 10.13 35.72 -15.34
C ARG A 24 10.14 35.14 -13.93
N ALA A 25 10.05 36.01 -12.93
CA ALA A 25 9.93 35.63 -11.52
C ALA A 25 8.55 35.00 -11.21
N PRO A 26 8.45 34.08 -10.24
CA PRO A 26 7.18 33.41 -9.92
C PRO A 26 6.22 34.33 -9.15
N LEU A 27 4.99 34.47 -9.65
CA LEU A 27 3.90 35.18 -8.98
C LEU A 27 3.43 34.40 -7.74
N ARG A 28 3.61 35.01 -6.56
CA ARG A 28 3.26 34.39 -5.26
C ARG A 28 1.79 34.61 -4.91
N GLY A 29 0.93 33.69 -5.33
CA GLY A 29 -0.50 33.71 -4.98
C GLY A 29 -0.75 33.57 -3.47
N LYS A 30 -1.46 34.52 -2.87
CA LYS A 30 -1.91 34.45 -1.46
C LYS A 30 -3.14 33.54 -1.34
N GLY A 31 -2.93 32.24 -1.19
CA GLY A 31 -3.98 31.30 -0.80
C GLY A 31 -4.26 31.36 0.70
N VAL A 32 -5.49 31.64 1.11
CA VAL A 32 -5.91 31.56 2.52
C VAL A 32 -6.13 30.10 2.89
N SER A 33 -5.08 29.41 3.34
CA SER A 33 -5.21 28.09 3.93
C SER A 33 -5.89 28.20 5.30
N ARG A 34 -7.13 27.69 5.42
CA ARG A 34 -7.68 27.35 6.74
C ARG A 34 -6.74 26.33 7.41
N PRO A 35 -6.38 26.51 8.70
CA PRO A 35 -5.54 25.54 9.40
C PRO A 35 -6.24 24.18 9.44
N ARG A 36 -5.49 23.11 9.14
CA ARG A 36 -6.01 21.74 9.29
C ARG A 36 -6.13 21.42 10.78
N GLN A 37 -7.25 20.80 11.16
CA GLN A 37 -7.48 20.32 12.52
C GLN A 37 -6.36 19.36 12.96
N THR A 38 -5.99 19.42 14.24
CA THR A 38 -5.01 18.50 14.82
C THR A 38 -5.61 17.11 15.05
N LEU A 39 -4.76 16.11 15.29
CA LEU A 39 -5.19 14.74 15.57
C LEU A 39 -6.17 14.66 16.75
N GLU A 40 -5.89 15.40 17.83
CA GLU A 40 -6.75 15.49 19.02
C GLU A 40 -8.12 16.09 18.70
N GLN A 41 -8.17 17.15 17.90
CA GLN A 41 -9.44 17.77 17.47
C GLN A 41 -10.28 16.79 16.64
N ALA A 42 -9.64 16.07 15.70
CA ALA A 42 -10.31 15.06 14.88
C ALA A 42 -10.71 13.78 15.65
N GLN A 43 -10.08 13.52 16.80
CA GLN A 43 -10.44 12.45 17.72
C GLN A 43 -11.60 12.86 18.64
N ALA A 44 -11.57 14.07 19.21
CA ALA A 44 -12.64 14.62 20.04
C ALA A 44 -13.96 14.72 19.24
N GLU A 45 -13.92 15.33 18.06
CA GLU A 45 -15.10 15.47 17.17
C GLU A 45 -15.67 14.09 16.74
N ARG A 46 -14.85 13.03 16.77
CA ARG A 46 -15.29 11.66 16.51
C ARG A 46 -15.91 10.99 17.73
N GLN A 47 -15.37 11.23 18.93
CA GLN A 47 -15.96 10.73 20.19
C GLN A 47 -17.35 11.35 20.42
N GLU A 48 -17.51 12.65 20.16
CA GLU A 48 -18.81 13.33 20.23
C GLU A 48 -19.85 12.71 19.27
N ARG A 49 -19.50 12.55 17.99
CA ARG A 49 -20.36 11.91 16.98
C ARG A 49 -20.71 10.45 17.33
N GLN A 50 -19.79 9.71 17.94
CA GLN A 50 -20.04 8.33 18.34
C GLN A 50 -20.97 8.27 19.57
N ALA A 51 -20.79 9.15 20.55
CA ALA A 51 -21.71 9.30 21.68
C ALA A 51 -23.12 9.76 21.24
N GLU A 52 -23.22 10.62 20.21
CA GLU A 52 -24.51 11.01 19.62
C GLU A 52 -25.20 9.84 18.90
N PHE A 53 -24.43 9.03 18.16
CA PHE A 53 -24.93 7.81 17.52
C PHE A 53 -25.43 6.78 18.54
N GLU A 54 -24.68 6.54 19.62
CA GLU A 54 -25.08 5.64 20.71
C GLU A 54 -26.33 6.15 21.44
N LYS A 55 -26.45 7.46 21.68
CA LYS A 55 -27.69 8.08 22.21
C LYS A 55 -28.89 7.90 21.28
N ARG A 56 -28.73 8.11 19.96
CA ARG A 56 -29.80 7.86 18.98
C ARG A 56 -30.24 6.40 19.00
N ARG A 57 -29.29 5.46 18.96
CA ARG A 57 -29.58 4.02 19.00
C ARG A 57 -30.32 3.62 20.28
N ALA A 58 -29.88 4.09 21.45
CA ALA A 58 -30.56 3.84 22.72
C ALA A 58 -31.99 4.41 22.75
N SER A 59 -32.22 5.59 22.15
CA SER A 59 -33.56 6.17 22.02
C SER A 59 -34.49 5.42 21.05
N GLU A 60 -33.91 4.65 20.12
CA GLU A 60 -34.64 3.84 19.14
C GLU A 60 -34.98 2.45 19.68
N GLU A 61 -34.05 1.82 20.43
CA GLU A 61 -34.28 0.59 21.20
C GLU A 61 -35.26 0.78 22.39
N ALA A 62 -35.42 2.01 22.90
CA ALA A 62 -36.34 2.34 24.01
C ALA A 62 -37.80 2.62 23.59
N ARG A 63 -38.15 2.55 22.31
CA ARG A 63 -39.54 2.76 21.83
C ARG A 63 -40.41 1.53 22.10
N PRO A 64 -41.51 1.63 22.88
CA PRO A 64 -42.41 0.50 23.09
C PRO A 64 -43.12 0.11 21.78
N ALA A 65 -43.23 -1.19 21.52
CA ALA A 65 -43.84 -1.70 20.30
C ALA A 65 -45.34 -1.36 20.25
N ALA A 66 -45.77 -0.65 19.19
CA ALA A 66 -47.17 -0.36 18.96
C ALA A 66 -47.99 -1.64 18.70
N PRO A 67 -49.22 -1.76 19.23
CA PRO A 67 -50.04 -2.95 19.06
C PRO A 67 -50.49 -3.11 17.61
N ARG A 68 -50.30 -4.32 17.05
CA ARG A 68 -50.69 -4.65 15.68
C ARG A 68 -52.22 -4.85 15.58
N GLY A 69 -52.95 -3.76 15.40
CA GLY A 69 -54.34 -3.80 14.97
C GLY A 69 -54.48 -4.39 13.57
N ARG A 70 -55.34 -5.40 13.41
CA ARG A 70 -55.62 -6.08 12.14
C ARG A 70 -56.85 -5.40 11.50
N PRO A 71 -56.79 -4.89 10.26
CA PRO A 71 -57.96 -4.32 9.60
C PRO A 71 -58.89 -5.44 9.10
N GLU A 72 -60.18 -5.34 9.38
CA GLU A 72 -61.21 -6.23 8.85
C GLU A 72 -61.63 -5.82 7.42
N PRO A 73 -61.92 -6.78 6.52
CA PRO A 73 -62.53 -6.50 5.23
C PRO A 73 -64.06 -6.40 5.34
N ARG A 74 -64.65 -5.34 4.77
CA ARG A 74 -66.12 -5.23 4.61
C ARG A 74 -66.62 -6.24 3.57
N ALA A 75 -67.79 -6.81 3.82
CA ALA A 75 -68.55 -7.57 2.84
C ALA A 75 -69.29 -6.63 1.86
N ASP A 76 -69.50 -7.07 0.62
CA ASP A 76 -70.84 -7.13 0.00
C ASP A 76 -70.86 -7.85 -1.36
N ALA A 77 -72.03 -8.45 -1.68
CA ALA A 77 -72.53 -8.92 -2.98
C ALA A 77 -71.76 -10.00 -3.81
N ARG A 78 -72.40 -11.19 -3.95
CA ARG A 78 -72.36 -12.07 -5.15
C ARG A 78 -73.72 -11.93 -5.89
N PRO A 79 -73.87 -12.31 -7.18
CA PRO A 79 -74.03 -13.73 -7.59
C PRO A 79 -73.29 -14.11 -8.89
N GLY A 80 -72.73 -15.32 -9.03
CA GLY A 80 -73.38 -16.38 -9.81
C GLY A 80 -72.36 -17.18 -10.67
N PRO A 81 -72.66 -18.40 -11.16
CA PRO A 81 -71.63 -19.47 -11.18
C PRO A 81 -71.43 -20.22 -12.52
N ARG A 82 -70.37 -21.05 -12.60
CA ARG A 82 -70.34 -22.43 -13.20
C ARG A 82 -68.95 -23.10 -13.12
N GLY A 83 -68.96 -24.38 -12.72
CA GLY A 83 -68.15 -25.53 -13.19
C GLY A 83 -66.61 -25.49 -13.11
N ASP A 84 -65.89 -26.58 -12.89
CA ASP A 84 -66.22 -28.00 -12.65
C ASP A 84 -65.04 -28.68 -11.90
N SER A 85 -65.22 -29.92 -11.45
CA SER A 85 -64.28 -30.95 -10.90
C SER A 85 -62.76 -30.84 -11.20
N ARG A 86 -61.83 -31.46 -10.44
CA ARG A 86 -61.86 -32.82 -9.82
C ARG A 86 -60.68 -33.08 -8.83
N ALA A 87 -60.91 -33.96 -7.84
CA ALA A 87 -59.96 -34.86 -7.14
C ALA A 87 -58.77 -34.33 -6.28
N GLU A 88 -58.90 -34.50 -4.95
CA GLU A 88 -57.83 -34.92 -4.01
C GLU A 88 -57.65 -36.48 -4.07
N PRO A 89 -56.64 -37.17 -3.47
CA PRO A 89 -56.15 -36.96 -2.09
C PRO A 89 -54.66 -37.24 -1.72
N ARG A 90 -54.24 -36.56 -0.65
CA ARG A 90 -53.42 -36.93 0.56
C ARG A 90 -52.45 -38.14 0.62
N ARG A 91 -51.55 -38.02 1.63
CA ARG A 91 -50.63 -39.01 2.28
C ARG A 91 -49.27 -39.14 1.58
N ASP A 92 -48.13 -39.41 2.23
CA ASP A 92 -47.66 -39.45 3.64
C ASP A 92 -46.09 -39.49 3.59
N ALA A 93 -45.22 -39.33 4.61
CA ALA A 93 -45.28 -39.14 6.07
C ALA A 93 -43.96 -38.47 6.57
N ARG A 94 -43.69 -38.41 7.88
CA ARG A 94 -42.33 -38.19 8.47
C ARG A 94 -41.55 -39.53 8.56
N PRO A 95 -40.21 -39.48 8.74
CA PRO A 95 -39.67 -39.99 10.00
C PRO A 95 -38.68 -39.02 10.69
N ALA A 96 -38.16 -39.43 11.84
CA ALA A 96 -37.45 -38.59 12.81
C ALA A 96 -35.96 -38.98 13.01
N SER A 97 -35.38 -38.52 14.13
CA SER A 97 -33.97 -38.63 14.59
C SER A 97 -33.01 -37.56 14.03
N GLY A 98 -32.01 -37.06 14.78
CA GLY A 98 -31.60 -37.43 16.14
C GLY A 98 -31.14 -36.23 16.98
N SER A 99 -31.23 -36.37 18.30
CA SER A 99 -30.81 -35.40 19.31
C SER A 99 -29.30 -35.45 19.61
N PHE A 100 -28.67 -34.30 19.89
CA PHE A 100 -27.50 -34.26 20.77
C PHE A 100 -27.66 -33.17 21.84
N ARG A 101 -27.32 -33.52 23.09
CA ARG A 101 -27.51 -32.71 24.29
C ARG A 101 -26.40 -31.67 24.49
N ARG A 102 -26.73 -30.63 25.25
CA ARG A 102 -25.78 -29.87 26.08
C ARG A 102 -25.69 -30.53 27.46
N GLU A 103 -24.53 -30.48 28.09
CA GLU A 103 -24.38 -30.64 29.55
C GLU A 103 -23.37 -29.60 30.08
N ASP A 104 -23.61 -29.12 31.30
CA ASP A 104 -22.80 -28.13 32.02
C ASP A 104 -21.76 -28.82 32.94
N GLY A 105 -20.84 -28.04 33.57
CA GLY A 105 -19.71 -28.55 34.38
C GLY A 105 -20.07 -29.14 35.76
N PRO A 106 -19.10 -29.38 36.71
CA PRO A 106 -18.21 -28.31 37.23
C PRO A 106 -16.80 -28.70 37.79
N GLN A 107 -16.04 -27.67 38.18
CA GLN A 107 -14.96 -27.54 39.21
C GLN A 107 -14.18 -28.75 39.79
N GLN A 108 -12.84 -28.66 39.85
CA GLN A 108 -12.05 -28.55 41.12
C GLN A 108 -10.53 -28.27 40.91
N ARG A 109 -9.81 -27.97 42.00
CA ARG A 109 -8.38 -27.56 42.08
C ARG A 109 -7.49 -28.66 42.69
N ASP A 110 -6.17 -28.40 42.65
CA ASP A 110 -5.16 -28.61 43.72
C ASP A 110 -4.03 -29.66 43.42
N PRO A 111 -2.92 -29.76 44.20
CA PRO A 111 -1.68 -29.07 43.84
C PRO A 111 -0.42 -29.97 43.81
N ARG A 112 0.71 -29.41 43.32
CA ARG A 112 2.07 -29.74 43.81
C ARG A 112 3.18 -28.81 43.27
N ASP A 113 3.70 -27.98 44.16
CA ASP A 113 5.05 -27.38 44.11
C ASP A 113 6.04 -28.37 44.78
N PRO A 114 7.35 -28.40 44.44
CA PRO A 114 8.30 -27.58 45.20
C PRO A 114 9.48 -27.02 44.39
N ARG A 115 9.73 -25.70 44.52
CA ARG A 115 10.99 -25.17 45.10
C ARG A 115 10.98 -23.64 45.20
N ASP A 116 10.77 -23.15 46.43
CA ASP A 116 11.22 -21.83 46.83
C ASP A 116 11.88 -21.90 48.22
N GLN A 117 13.17 -21.55 48.31
CA GLN A 117 13.92 -21.35 49.55
C GLN A 117 15.15 -20.47 49.28
N ARG A 118 15.06 -19.17 49.60
CA ARG A 118 15.88 -18.57 50.68
C ARG A 118 15.51 -17.11 50.98
N ASP A 119 15.78 -16.74 52.23
CA ASP A 119 15.22 -15.59 52.94
C ASP A 119 15.68 -14.18 52.50
N PRO A 120 14.88 -13.15 52.83
CA PRO A 120 15.20 -11.74 52.60
C PRO A 120 16.04 -11.13 53.75
N ARG A 121 16.64 -9.96 53.49
CA ARG A 121 17.01 -8.99 54.53
C ARG A 121 16.65 -7.59 54.06
N GLY A 122 16.18 -6.75 54.99
CA GLY A 122 15.58 -5.47 54.66
C GLY A 122 16.41 -4.23 55.00
N ALA A 123 15.80 -3.09 54.64
CA ALA A 123 15.78 -1.83 55.37
C ALA A 123 16.95 -0.83 55.25
N ARG A 124 16.57 0.36 54.72
CA ARG A 124 16.97 1.73 55.08
C ARG A 124 18.42 2.18 54.88
N SER A 125 18.60 3.21 54.03
CA SER A 125 18.84 4.61 54.50
C SER A 125 18.98 5.59 53.33
N GLU A 126 18.55 6.83 53.54
CA GLU A 126 18.78 7.95 52.63
C GLU A 126 20.20 8.51 52.79
N GLY A 127 20.83 8.96 51.69
CA GLY A 127 22.16 9.58 51.70
C GLY A 127 22.53 10.15 50.31
N PRO A 128 23.25 11.28 50.21
CA PRO A 128 23.23 12.11 49.00
C PRO A 128 24.22 11.69 47.90
N ALA A 129 23.99 12.25 46.71
CA ALA A 129 24.77 11.99 45.50
C ALA A 129 26.24 12.51 45.57
N PRO A 130 27.20 11.82 44.93
CA PRO A 130 28.58 12.29 44.83
C PRO A 130 28.79 13.27 43.66
N GLU A 131 29.52 14.36 43.93
CA GLU A 131 29.94 15.37 42.95
C GLU A 131 30.98 14.86 41.93
N PRO A 132 31.08 15.48 40.74
CA PRO A 132 32.09 15.14 39.74
C PRO A 132 33.49 15.62 40.16
N ARG A 133 34.43 14.68 40.34
CA ARG A 133 35.83 15.01 40.61
C ARG A 133 36.50 15.62 39.37
N ARG A 134 36.94 16.89 39.52
CA ARG A 134 37.87 17.55 38.60
C ARG A 134 39.25 16.91 38.71
N ASP A 135 39.79 16.42 37.59
CA ASP A 135 41.20 16.03 37.52
C ASP A 135 42.05 17.24 37.10
N GLN A 136 42.76 17.83 38.06
CA GLN A 136 43.77 18.86 37.81
C GLN A 136 45.16 18.26 37.99
N ARG A 137 45.86 17.93 36.89
CA ARG A 137 47.34 17.85 36.79
C ARG A 137 47.82 17.51 35.37
N ARG A 138 47.79 18.48 34.45
CA ARG A 138 48.79 18.52 33.35
C ARG A 138 49.10 19.91 32.77
N ASP A 139 49.12 20.93 33.62
CA ASP A 139 49.88 22.14 33.31
C ASP A 139 51.38 21.86 33.45
N GLN A 140 52.04 21.59 32.32
CA GLN A 140 53.45 21.91 32.06
C GLN A 140 53.81 21.61 30.60
N ARG A 141 53.59 22.61 29.72
CA ARG A 141 54.50 23.06 28.65
C ARG A 141 53.80 24.14 27.81
N ARG A 142 53.83 25.36 28.37
CA ARG A 142 53.60 26.60 27.64
C ARG A 142 54.80 26.88 26.73
N ASP A 143 54.59 27.75 25.75
CA ASP A 143 55.61 28.50 25.00
C ASP A 143 56.67 27.72 24.20
N GLN A 144 56.45 27.65 22.88
CA GLN A 144 57.32 28.39 21.94
C GLN A 144 56.73 28.50 20.53
N ARG A 145 56.54 29.74 20.06
CA ARG A 145 56.37 30.09 18.64
C ARG A 145 57.75 30.32 18.00
N ARG A 146 57.82 30.15 16.67
CA ARG A 146 58.92 30.57 15.76
C ARG A 146 60.32 29.99 16.03
N ALA A 147 60.78 29.14 15.12
CA ALA A 147 62.08 29.33 14.45
C ALA A 147 62.10 28.54 13.12
N SER A 148 62.43 29.21 12.02
CA SER A 148 62.70 28.60 10.71
C SER A 148 64.16 28.14 10.65
N GLY A 149 64.40 26.82 10.59
CA GLY A 149 65.74 26.23 10.41
C GLY A 149 66.03 25.85 8.95
N PRO A 150 67.30 25.87 8.50
CA PRO A 150 67.67 25.64 7.11
C PRO A 150 67.59 24.17 6.68
N ARG A 151 67.34 23.94 5.38
CA ARG A 151 67.36 22.60 4.77
C ARG A 151 68.81 22.10 4.61
N PRO A 152 69.12 20.81 4.84
CA PRO A 152 70.43 20.25 4.55
C PRO A 152 70.73 20.25 3.05
N SER A 153 71.91 20.74 2.67
CA SER A 153 72.46 20.64 1.32
C SER A 153 73.33 19.39 1.18
N TYR A 154 73.00 18.50 0.25
CA TYR A 154 73.89 17.39 -0.15
C TYR A 154 74.78 17.81 -1.34
N PRO A 155 76.07 17.41 -1.35
CA PRO A 155 76.98 17.69 -2.47
C PRO A 155 76.69 16.77 -3.68
N PRO A 156 76.89 17.24 -4.92
CA PRO A 156 76.68 16.43 -6.12
C PRO A 156 77.89 15.53 -6.42
N GLN A 157 77.89 14.29 -5.93
CA GLN A 157 78.77 13.25 -6.46
C GLN A 157 78.26 12.77 -7.82
N ARG A 158 79.02 13.06 -8.88
CA ARG A 158 78.84 12.42 -10.20
C ARG A 158 79.55 11.07 -10.21
N GLU A 159 78.81 10.02 -9.89
CA GLU A 159 79.21 8.65 -10.27
C GLU A 159 78.36 8.17 -11.44
N SER A 160 79.04 7.65 -12.46
CA SER A 160 78.42 7.13 -13.69
C SER A 160 77.87 5.73 -13.46
N TRP A 161 76.66 5.65 -12.90
CA TRP A 161 75.87 4.43 -12.88
C TRP A 161 75.06 4.34 -14.19
N GLY A 162 75.27 3.26 -14.95
CA GLY A 162 74.74 3.10 -16.31
C GLY A 162 73.19 3.09 -16.36
N GLU A 163 72.65 3.35 -17.55
CA GLU A 163 71.19 3.42 -17.77
C GLU A 163 70.49 2.17 -17.23
N PRO A 164 69.55 2.33 -16.26
CA PRO A 164 68.65 1.24 -15.91
C PRO A 164 67.77 0.97 -17.14
N GLN A 165 68.00 -0.17 -17.81
CA GLN A 165 67.13 -0.62 -18.88
C GLN A 165 65.69 -0.63 -18.35
N ARG A 166 64.83 0.24 -18.90
CA ARG A 166 63.41 0.23 -18.56
C ARG A 166 62.89 -1.17 -18.85
N PRO A 167 62.29 -1.88 -17.86
CA PRO A 167 61.59 -3.12 -18.18
C PRO A 167 60.56 -2.80 -19.26
N ALA A 168 60.47 -3.66 -20.27
CA ALA A 168 59.58 -3.46 -21.41
C ALA A 168 58.18 -3.06 -20.90
N PRO A 169 57.51 -2.09 -21.55
CA PRO A 169 56.22 -1.61 -21.07
C PRO A 169 55.29 -2.80 -20.93
N ARG A 170 54.90 -3.12 -19.69
CA ARG A 170 53.90 -4.16 -19.42
C ARG A 170 52.74 -3.89 -20.36
N GLN A 171 52.37 -4.89 -21.17
CA GLN A 171 51.32 -4.76 -22.16
C GLN A 171 50.17 -4.00 -21.51
N ARG A 172 49.93 -2.80 -22.04
CA ARG A 172 48.98 -1.87 -21.45
C ARG A 172 47.66 -2.61 -21.44
N ALA A 173 47.19 -2.99 -20.25
CA ALA A 173 45.99 -3.82 -20.09
C ALA A 173 44.95 -3.28 -21.06
N GLU A 174 44.54 -4.13 -22.00
CA GLU A 174 43.92 -3.70 -23.26
C GLU A 174 42.89 -2.63 -22.95
N HIS A 175 42.91 -1.53 -23.69
CA HIS A 175 41.96 -0.43 -23.52
C HIS A 175 40.58 -1.03 -23.72
N ARG A 176 39.97 -1.44 -22.60
CA ARG A 176 38.75 -2.23 -22.58
C ARG A 176 37.71 -1.34 -23.22
N GLU A 177 37.37 -1.65 -24.46
CA GLU A 177 36.41 -0.89 -25.25
C GLU A 177 35.22 -0.64 -24.35
N MET A 178 35.00 0.63 -24.03
CA MET A 178 33.87 1.02 -23.21
C MET A 178 32.64 0.61 -24.02
N PRO A 179 31.79 -0.31 -23.53
CA PRO A 179 30.63 -0.73 -24.29
C PRO A 179 29.82 0.52 -24.64
N SER A 180 29.42 0.61 -25.90
CA SER A 180 28.81 1.78 -26.51
C SER A 180 27.75 2.41 -25.61
N ASP A 181 27.69 3.74 -25.57
CA ASP A 181 26.65 4.48 -24.84
C ASP A 181 25.26 4.35 -25.52
N GLU A 182 25.20 3.61 -26.63
CA GLU A 182 23.98 3.19 -27.30
C GLU A 182 23.35 1.97 -26.61
N GLY A 183 22.02 1.93 -26.62
CA GLY A 183 21.25 0.85 -26.02
C GLY A 183 20.75 1.13 -24.60
N GLU A 184 20.16 0.10 -24.02
CA GLU A 184 19.43 0.19 -22.77
C GLU A 184 20.30 -0.20 -21.58
N ARG A 185 20.14 0.48 -20.44
CA ARG A 185 20.79 0.08 -19.18
C ARG A 185 20.40 -1.36 -18.82
N LEU A 186 21.41 -2.20 -18.57
CA LEU A 186 21.26 -3.64 -18.31
C LEU A 186 20.20 -3.97 -17.24
N SER A 187 20.12 -3.19 -16.15
CA SER A 187 19.10 -3.40 -15.11
C SER A 187 17.66 -3.04 -15.53
N LYS A 188 17.45 -2.18 -16.56
CA LYS A 188 16.14 -2.03 -17.21
C LYS A 188 15.85 -3.28 -18.06
N ARG A 189 16.80 -3.73 -18.88
CA ARG A 189 16.66 -4.91 -19.75
C ARG A 189 16.34 -6.19 -18.96
N MET A 190 17.09 -6.47 -17.89
CA MET A 190 16.83 -7.59 -16.97
C MET A 190 15.44 -7.52 -16.34
N SER A 191 14.94 -6.32 -16.05
CA SER A 191 13.61 -6.12 -15.48
C SER A 191 12.48 -6.27 -16.50
N GLU A 192 12.75 -5.96 -17.77
CA GLU A 192 11.82 -6.21 -18.89
C GLU A 192 11.74 -7.69 -19.25
N LEU A 193 12.87 -8.41 -19.19
CA LEU A 193 12.94 -9.87 -19.29
C LEU A 193 12.39 -10.60 -18.04
N GLY A 194 11.89 -9.88 -17.03
CA GLY A 194 11.28 -10.48 -15.83
C GLY A 194 12.25 -11.17 -14.86
N MET A 195 13.56 -11.04 -15.07
CA MET A 195 14.58 -11.70 -14.25
C MET A 195 14.61 -11.15 -12.82
N ALA A 196 14.50 -9.82 -12.68
CA ALA A 196 14.65 -9.10 -11.43
C ALA A 196 13.89 -7.75 -11.42
N SER A 197 13.78 -7.11 -10.26
CA SER A 197 13.51 -5.67 -10.22
C SER A 197 14.73 -4.87 -10.72
N ARG A 198 14.56 -3.59 -11.12
CA ARG A 198 15.71 -2.78 -11.56
C ARG A 198 16.78 -2.61 -10.47
N ARG A 199 16.37 -2.48 -9.20
CA ARG A 199 17.29 -2.33 -8.05
C ARG A 199 18.02 -3.64 -7.74
N GLU A 200 17.25 -4.73 -7.72
CA GLU A 200 17.77 -6.09 -7.53
C GLU A 200 18.75 -6.48 -8.66
N ALA A 201 18.47 -6.09 -9.90
CA ALA A 201 19.41 -6.26 -11.02
C ALA A 201 20.71 -5.46 -10.81
N ASP A 202 20.64 -4.20 -10.36
CA ASP A 202 21.84 -3.43 -9.99
C ASP A 202 22.61 -4.11 -8.83
N GLU A 203 21.92 -4.64 -7.81
CA GLU A 203 22.53 -5.38 -6.70
C GLU A 203 23.23 -6.67 -7.16
N TRP A 204 22.61 -7.45 -8.06
CA TRP A 204 23.22 -8.66 -8.63
C TRP A 204 24.43 -8.35 -9.51
N ILE A 205 24.38 -7.24 -10.29
CA ILE A 205 25.52 -6.75 -11.07
C ILE A 205 26.67 -6.37 -10.12
N ALA A 206 26.38 -5.62 -9.05
CA ALA A 206 27.37 -5.23 -8.03
C ALA A 206 27.99 -6.44 -7.31
N ALA A 207 27.19 -7.49 -7.06
CA ALA A 207 27.66 -8.75 -6.47
C ALA A 207 28.43 -9.65 -7.44
N GLY A 208 28.55 -9.28 -8.72
CA GLY A 208 29.23 -10.08 -9.76
C GLY A 208 28.44 -11.31 -10.19
N TRP A 209 27.13 -11.36 -9.94
CA TRP A 209 26.25 -12.49 -10.26
C TRP A 209 25.64 -12.42 -11.66
N VAL A 210 25.99 -11.40 -12.45
CA VAL A 210 25.47 -11.19 -13.81
C VAL A 210 26.62 -11.18 -14.81
N ARG A 211 26.43 -11.90 -15.93
CA ARG A 211 27.31 -11.85 -17.09
C ARG A 211 26.52 -11.41 -18.32
N VAL A 212 27.20 -10.68 -19.21
CA VAL A 212 26.70 -10.30 -20.54
C VAL A 212 27.71 -10.86 -21.54
N ASP A 213 27.25 -11.70 -22.45
CA ASP A 213 28.05 -12.37 -23.47
C ASP A 213 29.31 -13.04 -22.88
N GLY A 214 29.12 -13.74 -21.76
CA GLY A 214 30.16 -14.45 -21.00
C GLY A 214 31.06 -13.57 -20.12
N LYS A 215 31.06 -12.24 -20.28
CA LYS A 215 31.87 -11.29 -19.50
C LYS A 215 31.11 -10.80 -18.27
N MET A 216 31.78 -10.61 -17.13
CA MET A 216 31.14 -10.04 -15.93
C MET A 216 30.59 -8.64 -16.21
N ALA A 217 29.32 -8.42 -15.85
CA ALA A 217 28.64 -7.15 -16.02
C ALA A 217 29.21 -6.07 -15.07
N VAL A 218 29.02 -4.79 -15.43
CA VAL A 218 29.40 -3.65 -14.58
C VAL A 218 28.20 -2.74 -14.31
N LEU A 219 28.18 -2.08 -13.14
CA LEU A 219 27.11 -1.17 -12.77
C LEU A 219 26.95 -0.05 -13.80
N GLY A 220 25.70 0.20 -14.21
CA GLY A 220 25.38 1.21 -15.22
C GLY A 220 25.64 0.79 -16.67
N GLN A 221 26.17 -0.41 -16.94
CA GLN A 221 26.39 -0.93 -18.30
C GLN A 221 25.12 -0.83 -19.15
N ARG A 222 25.29 -0.40 -20.41
CA ARG A 222 24.27 -0.48 -21.45
C ARG A 222 24.47 -1.71 -22.33
N VAL A 223 23.38 -2.19 -22.90
CA VAL A 223 23.33 -3.37 -23.76
C VAL A 223 22.31 -3.20 -24.89
N GLY A 224 22.59 -3.85 -26.02
CA GLY A 224 21.64 -4.02 -27.12
C GLY A 224 20.54 -5.05 -26.79
N PRO A 225 19.52 -5.19 -27.66
CA PRO A 225 18.44 -6.16 -27.44
C PRO A 225 18.90 -7.63 -27.53
N GLU A 226 19.89 -7.91 -28.39
CA GLU A 226 20.35 -9.28 -28.72
C GLU A 226 21.36 -9.88 -27.73
N VAL A 227 21.76 -9.16 -26.68
CA VAL A 227 22.79 -9.66 -25.75
C VAL A 227 22.32 -10.87 -24.95
N ARG A 228 23.23 -11.81 -24.70
CA ARG A 228 22.98 -12.94 -23.82
C ARG A 228 23.29 -12.57 -22.38
N ILE A 229 22.25 -12.44 -21.56
CA ILE A 229 22.36 -12.18 -20.12
C ILE A 229 22.31 -13.53 -19.39
N GLU A 230 23.33 -13.80 -18.57
CA GLU A 230 23.41 -14.96 -17.70
C GLU A 230 23.42 -14.52 -16.24
N VAL A 231 22.65 -15.22 -15.40
CA VAL A 231 22.48 -14.92 -13.97
C VAL A 231 22.92 -16.14 -13.15
N ASP A 232 23.76 -15.92 -12.14
CA ASP A 232 24.26 -16.97 -11.24
C ASP A 232 23.12 -17.57 -10.40
N GLN A 233 23.17 -18.89 -10.13
CA GLN A 233 22.17 -19.54 -9.26
C GLN A 233 22.08 -18.91 -7.86
N ARG A 234 23.12 -18.25 -7.36
CA ARG A 234 23.10 -17.49 -6.09
C ARG A 234 22.03 -16.39 -6.10
N ALA A 235 21.88 -15.67 -7.21
CA ALA A 235 20.86 -14.65 -7.37
C ALA A 235 19.45 -15.24 -7.27
N HIS A 236 19.19 -16.33 -8.00
CA HIS A 236 17.91 -17.05 -7.94
C HIS A 236 17.62 -17.62 -6.54
N LYS A 237 18.64 -18.12 -5.83
CA LYS A 237 18.50 -18.62 -4.45
C LYS A 237 18.24 -17.50 -3.44
N GLU A 238 18.74 -16.29 -3.66
CA GLU A 238 18.43 -15.15 -2.80
C GLU A 238 17.01 -14.62 -3.08
N GLN A 239 16.64 -14.50 -4.35
CA GLN A 239 15.30 -14.12 -4.79
C GLN A 239 14.22 -15.09 -4.28
N ALA A 240 14.50 -16.40 -4.27
CA ALA A 240 13.58 -17.41 -3.75
C ALA A 240 13.29 -17.33 -2.23
N LYS A 241 14.06 -16.53 -1.48
CA LYS A 241 13.80 -16.24 -0.05
C LYS A 241 12.88 -15.04 0.16
N GLN A 242 12.63 -14.24 -0.88
CA GLN A 242 11.81 -13.04 -0.79
C GLN A 242 10.35 -13.42 -0.51
N VAL A 243 9.71 -12.71 0.40
CA VAL A 243 8.30 -12.92 0.72
C VAL A 243 7.39 -11.85 0.11
N THR A 244 6.15 -12.25 -0.17
CA THR A 244 5.02 -11.35 -0.38
C THR A 244 4.01 -11.56 0.73
N ILE A 245 3.49 -10.45 1.26
CA ILE A 245 2.59 -10.39 2.41
C ILE A 245 1.30 -9.67 2.01
N LEU A 246 0.18 -10.24 2.43
CA LEU A 246 -1.16 -9.74 2.25
C LEU A 246 -1.66 -9.24 3.62
N LEU A 247 -1.86 -7.93 3.74
CA LEU A 247 -2.25 -7.25 4.97
C LEU A 247 -3.64 -6.63 4.79
N HIS A 248 -4.55 -6.85 5.74
CA HIS A 248 -5.78 -6.08 5.82
C HIS A 248 -5.49 -4.74 6.51
N LYS A 249 -4.99 -3.78 5.74
CA LYS A 249 -4.62 -2.45 6.23
C LYS A 249 -5.84 -1.76 6.86
N PRO A 250 -5.82 -1.36 8.15
CA PRO A 250 -6.86 -0.56 8.75
C PRO A 250 -6.72 0.94 8.40
N ILE A 251 -7.69 1.75 8.83
CA ILE A 251 -7.61 3.22 8.76
C ILE A 251 -6.55 3.71 9.76
N GLY A 252 -5.90 4.84 9.48
CA GLY A 252 -4.91 5.47 10.37
C GLY A 252 -3.45 5.04 10.14
N TYR A 253 -3.21 4.15 9.18
CA TYR A 253 -1.87 3.81 8.71
C TYR A 253 -1.65 4.29 7.29
N VAL A 254 -0.43 4.69 6.95
CA VAL A 254 -0.01 5.01 5.57
C VAL A 254 0.57 3.77 4.90
N SER A 255 0.35 3.58 3.60
CA SER A 255 0.86 2.38 2.91
C SER A 255 2.37 2.38 2.65
N GLY A 256 3.02 3.55 2.70
CA GLY A 256 4.42 3.74 2.30
C GLY A 256 5.36 3.98 3.47
N GLN A 257 6.16 5.03 3.38
CA GLN A 257 6.94 5.56 4.51
C GLN A 257 6.01 6.31 5.49
N ALA A 258 6.48 6.53 6.72
CA ALA A 258 5.79 7.36 7.69
C ALA A 258 5.64 8.80 7.17
N GLU A 259 4.41 9.33 7.19
CA GLU A 259 4.03 10.65 6.67
C GLU A 259 3.02 11.27 7.65
N ASP A 260 3.08 12.59 7.88
CA ASP A 260 2.11 13.39 8.67
C ASP A 260 1.76 12.86 10.08
N GLY A 261 2.70 12.21 10.77
CA GLY A 261 2.51 11.66 12.12
C GLY A 261 1.85 10.27 12.16
N TYR A 262 1.65 9.63 11.01
CA TYR A 262 1.03 8.31 10.90
C TYR A 262 2.05 7.21 10.60
N GLU A 263 1.88 6.06 11.25
CA GLU A 263 2.77 4.91 11.10
C GLU A 263 2.58 4.21 9.73
N PRO A 264 3.66 3.65 9.17
CA PRO A 264 3.59 2.86 7.95
C PRO A 264 2.96 1.50 8.24
N ALA A 265 2.09 1.02 7.35
CA ALA A 265 1.35 -0.23 7.53
C ALA A 265 2.26 -1.48 7.70
N SER A 266 3.54 -1.39 7.31
CA SER A 266 4.55 -2.41 7.60
C SER A 266 4.81 -2.63 9.10
N VAL A 267 4.52 -1.67 9.99
CA VAL A 267 4.65 -1.91 11.45
C VAL A 267 3.64 -2.93 11.97
N LEU A 268 2.57 -3.21 11.22
CA LEU A 268 1.58 -4.24 11.52
C LEU A 268 2.06 -5.64 11.12
N VAL A 269 3.20 -5.78 10.45
CA VAL A 269 3.79 -7.09 10.11
C VAL A 269 4.66 -7.57 11.27
N ARG A 270 4.03 -8.26 12.23
CA ARG A 270 4.65 -8.85 13.43
C ARG A 270 4.16 -10.28 13.60
N SER A 271 4.90 -11.11 14.34
CA SER A 271 4.49 -12.49 14.64
C SER A 271 3.13 -12.58 15.35
N ASN A 272 2.84 -11.66 16.26
CA ASN A 272 1.58 -11.61 17.03
C ASN A 272 0.37 -11.04 16.26
N THR A 273 0.59 -10.54 15.03
CA THR A 273 -0.46 -10.04 14.13
C THR A 273 -0.59 -10.87 12.85
N GLN A 274 0.19 -11.97 12.74
CA GLN A 274 -0.04 -12.96 11.69
C GLN A 274 -1.40 -13.62 11.93
N TRP A 275 -2.19 -13.78 10.87
CA TRP A 275 -3.48 -14.45 10.94
C TRP A 275 -3.28 -15.94 11.23
N ALA A 276 -4.04 -16.46 12.19
CA ALA A 276 -3.91 -17.84 12.65
C ALA A 276 -4.17 -18.89 11.54
N ASP A 277 -5.03 -18.55 10.57
CA ASP A 277 -5.39 -19.42 9.45
C ASP A 277 -4.49 -19.22 8.21
N ASP A 278 -3.25 -18.73 8.39
CA ASP A 278 -2.26 -18.60 7.31
C ASP A 278 -1.80 -19.97 6.80
N ALA A 279 -2.50 -20.46 5.76
CA ALA A 279 -2.25 -21.74 5.13
C ALA A 279 -0.91 -21.84 4.36
N SER A 280 -0.11 -20.77 4.23
CA SER A 280 1.11 -20.78 3.41
C SER A 280 2.19 -21.76 3.87
N GLY A 281 2.16 -22.17 5.15
CA GLY A 281 3.22 -22.99 5.78
C GLY A 281 4.55 -22.24 6.00
N ILE A 282 4.63 -20.95 5.66
CA ILE A 282 5.84 -20.15 5.81
C ILE A 282 5.97 -19.69 7.27
N LYS A 283 7.03 -20.12 7.94
CA LYS A 283 7.35 -19.67 9.30
C LYS A 283 7.81 -18.21 9.27
N TYR A 284 7.20 -17.35 10.10
CA TYR A 284 7.65 -15.97 10.25
C TYR A 284 9.09 -15.89 10.75
N HIS A 285 9.88 -15.02 10.14
CA HIS A 285 11.24 -14.68 10.55
C HIS A 285 11.41 -13.16 10.46
N ILE A 286 12.20 -12.56 11.36
CA ILE A 286 12.38 -11.09 11.39
C ILE A 286 12.98 -10.54 10.09
N GLY A 287 13.71 -11.34 9.31
CA GLY A 287 14.19 -10.96 7.99
C GLY A 287 13.08 -10.63 6.98
N HIS A 288 11.88 -11.20 7.16
CA HIS A 288 10.72 -10.98 6.27
C HIS A 288 10.15 -9.56 6.36
N THR A 289 10.47 -8.80 7.42
CA THR A 289 10.03 -7.40 7.57
C THR A 289 10.97 -6.39 6.91
N ARG A 290 12.22 -6.80 6.61
CA ARG A 290 13.23 -5.92 6.01
C ARG A 290 12.93 -5.72 4.53
N GLY A 291 12.95 -4.48 4.04
CA GLY A 291 12.78 -4.18 2.62
C GLY A 291 11.37 -4.41 2.04
N LEU A 292 10.35 -4.65 2.87
CA LEU A 292 8.96 -4.72 2.41
C LEU A 292 8.51 -3.39 1.79
N ALA A 293 8.25 -3.41 0.47
CA ALA A 293 7.70 -2.28 -0.26
C ALA A 293 6.21 -2.50 -0.59
N PRO A 294 5.36 -1.46 -0.57
CA PRO A 294 3.96 -1.59 -0.97
C PRO A 294 3.82 -1.75 -2.48
N ALA A 295 3.28 -2.88 -2.91
CA ALA A 295 2.86 -3.13 -4.29
C ALA A 295 1.47 -2.48 -4.55
N GLY A 296 1.44 -1.15 -4.44
CA GLY A 296 0.25 -0.31 -4.60
C GLY A 296 -0.28 0.23 -3.27
N ARG A 297 -0.52 1.55 -3.23
CA ARG A 297 -0.96 2.26 -2.03
C ARG A 297 -2.48 2.13 -1.82
N LEU A 298 -2.90 2.32 -0.57
CA LEU A 298 -4.25 2.72 -0.18
C LEU A 298 -4.13 4.09 0.51
N ASP A 299 -5.15 4.92 0.40
CA ASP A 299 -5.23 6.16 1.17
C ASP A 299 -5.30 5.85 2.68
N ILE A 300 -4.96 6.84 3.51
CA ILE A 300 -4.98 6.71 4.97
C ILE A 300 -6.38 6.47 5.55
N ASP A 301 -7.38 7.08 4.90
CA ASP A 301 -8.82 6.99 5.16
C ASP A 301 -9.46 5.72 4.58
N SER A 302 -8.65 4.81 4.02
CA SER A 302 -9.09 3.63 3.27
C SER A 302 -8.53 2.35 3.87
N THR A 303 -9.30 1.27 3.75
CA THR A 303 -9.05 -0.03 4.38
C THR A 303 -8.99 -1.16 3.35
N GLY A 304 -8.63 -2.37 3.78
CA GLY A 304 -8.67 -3.59 2.99
C GLY A 304 -7.29 -4.07 2.51
N LEU A 305 -7.29 -4.84 1.42
CA LEU A 305 -6.14 -5.60 0.96
C LEU A 305 -4.97 -4.71 0.51
N LEU A 306 -3.88 -4.71 1.27
CA LEU A 306 -2.59 -4.14 0.92
C LEU A 306 -1.59 -5.28 0.65
N VAL A 307 -0.80 -5.16 -0.42
CA VAL A 307 0.29 -6.09 -0.71
C VAL A 307 1.60 -5.40 -0.34
N LEU A 308 2.39 -6.07 0.50
CA LEU A 308 3.76 -5.70 0.82
C LEU A 308 4.67 -6.79 0.26
N THR A 309 5.76 -6.46 -0.43
CA THR A 309 6.63 -7.48 -1.04
C THR A 309 8.10 -7.07 -1.00
N GLN A 310 8.96 -8.09 -0.91
CA GLN A 310 10.41 -7.96 -1.17
C GLN A 310 10.73 -8.19 -2.66
N ASP A 311 9.84 -8.85 -3.41
CA ASP A 311 10.01 -9.14 -4.85
C ASP A 311 9.47 -7.98 -5.70
N GLY A 312 10.37 -7.19 -6.27
CA GLY A 312 9.99 -6.06 -7.11
C GLY A 312 9.37 -6.46 -8.46
N ARG A 313 9.41 -7.73 -8.86
CA ARG A 313 8.65 -8.25 -10.02
C ARG A 313 7.17 -8.36 -9.68
N VAL A 314 6.84 -8.83 -8.48
CA VAL A 314 5.44 -8.82 -7.96
C VAL A 314 4.91 -7.39 -7.92
N ALA A 315 5.73 -6.43 -7.45
CA ALA A 315 5.38 -5.02 -7.53
C ALA A 315 5.15 -4.54 -8.98
N LYS A 316 6.03 -4.89 -9.93
CA LYS A 316 5.88 -4.56 -11.35
C LYS A 316 4.59 -5.14 -11.95
N VAL A 317 4.22 -6.38 -11.63
CA VAL A 317 2.96 -7.00 -12.08
C VAL A 317 1.74 -6.24 -11.54
N LEU A 318 1.78 -5.77 -10.29
CA LEU A 318 0.64 -5.14 -9.63
C LEU A 318 0.44 -3.64 -9.92
N ILE A 319 1.53 -2.90 -10.13
CA ILE A 319 1.54 -1.43 -10.27
C ILE A 319 2.44 -0.89 -11.39
N GLY A 320 2.99 -1.74 -12.25
CA GLY A 320 3.64 -1.29 -13.49
C GLY A 320 2.66 -0.57 -14.42
N GLU A 321 3.19 0.27 -15.31
CA GLU A 321 2.41 1.10 -16.24
C GLU A 321 1.47 0.26 -17.14
N ASP A 322 1.95 -0.91 -17.57
CA ASP A 322 1.22 -1.89 -18.37
C ASP A 322 0.42 -2.91 -17.52
N SER A 323 0.30 -2.71 -16.21
CA SER A 323 -0.45 -3.62 -15.34
C SER A 323 -1.93 -3.62 -15.70
N ASN A 324 -2.44 -4.78 -16.07
CA ASN A 324 -3.88 -5.02 -16.31
C ASN A 324 -4.58 -5.66 -15.09
N VAL A 325 -3.91 -5.78 -13.95
CA VAL A 325 -4.43 -6.46 -12.76
C VAL A 325 -5.60 -5.67 -12.16
N GLU A 326 -6.82 -6.19 -12.33
CA GLU A 326 -8.04 -5.62 -11.78
C GLU A 326 -8.00 -5.52 -10.25
N LYS A 327 -8.49 -4.41 -9.70
CA LYS A 327 -8.54 -4.12 -8.27
C LYS A 327 -9.99 -3.80 -7.92
N GLU A 328 -10.53 -4.49 -6.94
CA GLU A 328 -11.95 -4.42 -6.57
C GLU A 328 -12.15 -3.73 -5.23
N TYR A 329 -13.13 -2.83 -5.17
CA TYR A 329 -13.42 -2.01 -4.01
C TYR A 329 -14.91 -2.03 -3.70
N LEU A 330 -15.22 -2.14 -2.41
CA LEU A 330 -16.55 -1.82 -1.87
C LEU A 330 -16.48 -0.41 -1.28
N VAL A 331 -17.37 0.46 -1.76
CA VAL A 331 -17.33 1.91 -1.56
C VAL A 331 -18.68 2.36 -1.01
N ARG A 332 -18.74 2.64 0.29
CA ARG A 332 -19.95 3.18 0.92
C ARG A 332 -20.05 4.67 0.59
N VAL A 333 -21.22 5.11 0.14
CA VAL A 333 -21.47 6.46 -0.39
C VAL A 333 -22.71 7.10 0.21
N GLU A 334 -22.71 8.43 0.28
CA GLU A 334 -23.87 9.30 0.54
C GLU A 334 -24.14 10.13 -0.73
N PHE A 335 -25.40 10.43 -1.05
CA PHE A 335 -25.73 11.38 -2.10
C PHE A 335 -25.79 12.81 -1.55
N VAL A 336 -25.03 13.73 -2.16
CA VAL A 336 -24.85 15.13 -1.72
C VAL A 336 -25.00 16.13 -2.87
N GLY A 337 -25.58 15.70 -3.99
CA GLY A 337 -25.70 16.52 -5.19
C GLY A 337 -24.36 17.04 -5.72
N LEU A 338 -24.40 17.98 -6.68
CA LEU A 338 -23.20 18.66 -7.18
C LEU A 338 -22.74 19.83 -6.31
N ASN A 339 -23.61 20.32 -5.42
CA ASN A 339 -23.30 21.38 -4.46
C ASN A 339 -22.52 20.86 -3.24
N GLY A 340 -22.47 19.53 -3.02
CA GLY A 340 -21.73 18.91 -1.92
C GLY A 340 -22.49 18.88 -0.58
N GLU A 341 -23.76 19.31 -0.58
CA GLU A 341 -24.62 19.36 0.61
C GLU A 341 -25.66 18.23 0.59
N PRO A 342 -26.00 17.62 1.74
CA PRO A 342 -27.02 16.58 1.80
C PRO A 342 -28.37 17.03 1.20
N VAL A 343 -28.87 16.28 0.22
CA VAL A 343 -30.09 16.64 -0.53
C VAL A 343 -31.37 16.32 0.25
N GLY A 344 -31.28 15.39 1.20
CA GLY A 344 -32.36 15.03 2.12
C GLY A 344 -32.13 13.66 2.76
N PRO A 345 -33.07 13.18 3.59
CA PRO A 345 -33.08 11.79 4.04
C PRO A 345 -33.46 10.84 2.88
N GLY A 346 -32.70 9.76 2.71
CA GLY A 346 -32.94 8.74 1.69
C GLY A 346 -31.69 7.89 1.47
N ARG A 347 -31.80 6.76 0.76
CA ARG A 347 -30.61 5.96 0.39
C ARG A 347 -29.87 6.59 -0.79
N ALA A 348 -28.59 6.28 -0.93
CA ALA A 348 -27.81 6.81 -2.05
C ALA A 348 -28.34 6.28 -3.41
N MET A 349 -28.76 5.02 -3.47
CA MET A 349 -29.31 4.39 -4.68
C MET A 349 -30.64 5.01 -5.17
N GLU A 350 -31.47 5.50 -4.25
CA GLU A 350 -32.78 6.11 -4.57
C GLU A 350 -32.62 7.53 -5.13
N GLN A 351 -31.68 8.30 -4.55
CA GLN A 351 -31.47 9.71 -4.89
C GLN A 351 -30.55 9.90 -6.12
N MET A 352 -29.73 8.90 -6.45
CA MET A 352 -28.69 9.01 -7.48
C MET A 352 -29.28 8.96 -8.90
N PRO A 353 -29.15 10.02 -9.72
CA PRO A 353 -29.66 10.01 -11.10
C PRO A 353 -28.95 8.95 -11.97
N PRO A 354 -29.68 8.10 -12.73
CA PRO A 354 -29.10 7.01 -13.52
C PRO A 354 -28.03 7.48 -14.53
N GLU A 355 -28.24 8.62 -15.18
CA GLU A 355 -27.29 9.22 -16.12
C GLU A 355 -25.93 9.53 -15.46
N ARG A 356 -25.96 10.04 -14.22
CA ARG A 356 -24.75 10.34 -13.43
C ARG A 356 -24.07 9.05 -12.97
N MET A 357 -24.85 8.02 -12.65
CA MET A 357 -24.34 6.70 -12.29
C MET A 357 -23.61 6.04 -13.47
N ALA A 358 -24.11 6.22 -14.70
CA ALA A 358 -23.47 5.71 -15.91
C ALA A 358 -22.06 6.28 -16.13
N LEU A 359 -21.83 7.57 -15.83
CA LEU A 359 -20.52 8.22 -15.97
C LEU A 359 -19.41 7.54 -15.14
N LEU A 360 -19.74 6.89 -14.01
CA LEU A 360 -18.76 6.15 -13.22
C LEU A 360 -18.14 4.95 -13.97
N ASN A 361 -18.81 4.43 -15.00
CA ASN A 361 -18.28 3.34 -15.83
C ASN A 361 -17.39 3.88 -16.97
N HIS A 362 -17.72 5.03 -17.57
CA HIS A 362 -16.94 5.67 -18.62
C HIS A 362 -17.31 7.15 -18.82
N GLY A 363 -16.34 7.96 -19.28
CA GLY A 363 -16.58 9.36 -19.69
C GLY A 363 -16.12 10.42 -18.69
N LEU A 364 -15.65 10.03 -17.51
CA LEU A 364 -15.02 10.95 -16.55
C LEU A 364 -13.56 11.26 -16.91
N GLU A 365 -13.13 12.46 -16.54
CA GLU A 365 -11.77 12.98 -16.71
C GLU A 365 -11.25 13.45 -15.34
N LEU A 366 -9.96 13.25 -15.06
CA LEU A 366 -9.28 13.82 -13.90
C LEU A 366 -7.95 14.45 -14.34
N ASP A 367 -7.70 15.69 -13.94
CA ASP A 367 -6.44 16.41 -14.22
C ASP A 367 -6.08 16.47 -15.73
N GLY A 368 -7.05 16.70 -16.62
CA GLY A 368 -6.82 16.75 -18.08
C GLY A 368 -6.68 15.38 -18.76
N VAL A 369 -6.91 14.28 -18.03
CA VAL A 369 -6.71 12.90 -18.51
C VAL A 369 -7.99 12.09 -18.34
N GLN A 370 -8.51 11.59 -19.47
CA GLN A 370 -9.68 10.72 -19.52
C GLN A 370 -9.38 9.38 -18.80
N LEU A 371 -10.30 8.93 -17.95
CA LEU A 371 -10.13 7.69 -17.20
C LEU A 371 -10.35 6.46 -18.06
N LYS A 372 -9.67 5.35 -17.73
CA LYS A 372 -9.93 4.06 -18.38
C LYS A 372 -11.34 3.56 -18.00
N PRO A 373 -12.02 2.79 -18.86
CA PRO A 373 -13.31 2.17 -18.51
C PRO A 373 -13.24 1.39 -17.20
N ALA A 374 -14.22 1.62 -16.35
CA ALA A 374 -14.42 0.98 -15.06
C ALA A 374 -15.69 0.12 -15.09
N LYS A 375 -15.77 -0.89 -14.22
CA LYS A 375 -17.04 -1.58 -13.94
C LYS A 375 -17.54 -1.09 -12.59
N VAL A 376 -18.67 -0.39 -12.57
CA VAL A 376 -19.25 0.19 -11.36
C VAL A 376 -20.73 -0.14 -11.28
N SER A 377 -21.11 -0.84 -10.21
CA SER A 377 -22.50 -1.26 -9.94
C SER A 377 -22.85 -1.02 -8.48
N TRP A 378 -24.15 -0.98 -8.16
CA TRP A 378 -24.60 -1.11 -6.76
C TRP A 378 -24.28 -2.52 -6.23
N ALA A 379 -23.98 -2.59 -4.94
CA ALA A 379 -23.82 -3.81 -4.15
C ALA A 379 -24.88 -3.93 -3.03
N ASN A 380 -25.37 -2.78 -2.56
CA ASN A 380 -26.57 -2.56 -1.75
C ASN A 380 -26.93 -1.07 -1.86
N GLU A 381 -27.95 -0.60 -1.14
CA GLU A 381 -28.59 0.71 -1.30
C GLU A 381 -27.65 1.91 -1.03
N ASP A 382 -26.57 1.72 -0.26
CA ASP A 382 -25.58 2.75 0.08
C ASP A 382 -24.14 2.35 -0.29
N GLN A 383 -23.95 1.29 -1.08
CA GLN A 383 -22.62 0.78 -1.42
C GLN A 383 -22.46 0.45 -2.89
N LEU A 384 -21.41 1.01 -3.49
CA LEU A 384 -20.95 0.73 -4.83
C LEU A 384 -19.82 -0.32 -4.82
N ARG A 385 -19.83 -1.17 -5.84
CA ARG A 385 -18.73 -2.06 -6.21
C ARG A 385 -17.99 -1.44 -7.39
N PHE A 386 -16.72 -1.12 -7.21
CA PHE A 386 -15.83 -0.63 -8.27
C PHE A 386 -14.83 -1.73 -8.65
N VAL A 387 -14.64 -1.99 -9.95
CA VAL A 387 -13.51 -2.75 -10.49
C VAL A 387 -12.71 -1.84 -11.42
N LEU A 388 -11.46 -1.57 -11.05
CA LEU A 388 -10.53 -0.69 -11.78
C LEU A 388 -9.27 -1.43 -12.20
N ARG A 389 -8.70 -1.09 -13.36
CA ARG A 389 -7.36 -1.55 -13.79
C ARG A 389 -6.27 -0.52 -13.51
N GLU A 390 -6.64 0.75 -13.41
CA GLU A 390 -5.77 1.86 -13.01
C GLU A 390 -5.94 2.25 -11.54
N GLY A 391 -5.11 3.19 -11.08
CA GLY A 391 -5.09 3.65 -9.69
C GLY A 391 -4.52 5.05 -9.55
N ARG A 392 -5.15 6.05 -10.19
CA ARG A 392 -4.73 7.46 -10.09
C ARG A 392 -5.01 8.00 -8.67
N LYS A 393 -4.34 9.11 -8.30
CA LYS A 393 -4.42 9.70 -6.94
C LYS A 393 -5.88 9.97 -6.53
N ARG A 394 -6.34 9.29 -5.46
CA ARG A 394 -7.72 9.35 -4.90
C ARG A 394 -8.82 9.08 -5.94
N GLN A 395 -8.55 8.31 -7.00
CA GLN A 395 -9.41 8.18 -8.17
C GLN A 395 -10.89 7.91 -7.86
N ILE A 396 -11.20 6.86 -7.09
CA ILE A 396 -12.59 6.50 -6.74
C ILE A 396 -13.32 7.65 -6.06
N ARG A 397 -12.67 8.31 -5.08
CA ARG A 397 -13.28 9.42 -4.33
C ARG A 397 -13.61 10.59 -5.25
N ARG A 398 -12.67 10.94 -6.14
CA ARG A 398 -12.84 12.00 -7.14
C ARG A 398 -13.89 11.66 -8.21
N MET A 399 -13.97 10.39 -8.63
CA MET A 399 -15.04 9.92 -9.53
C MET A 399 -16.42 10.07 -8.88
N CYS A 400 -16.57 9.70 -7.61
CA CYS A 400 -17.79 9.90 -6.84
C CYS A 400 -18.14 11.38 -6.69
N GLU A 401 -17.16 12.24 -6.32
CA GLU A 401 -17.33 13.68 -6.17
C GLU A 401 -17.89 14.32 -7.46
N LEU A 402 -17.37 13.96 -8.64
CA LEU A 402 -17.83 14.47 -9.95
C LEU A 402 -19.28 14.13 -10.29
N VAL A 403 -19.83 13.06 -9.71
CA VAL A 403 -21.21 12.61 -9.98
C VAL A 403 -22.19 12.97 -8.85
N GLY A 404 -21.70 13.60 -7.77
CA GLY A 404 -22.48 14.05 -6.62
C GLY A 404 -22.59 13.03 -5.47
N LEU A 405 -21.64 12.09 -5.40
CA LEU A 405 -21.52 11.09 -4.33
C LEU A 405 -20.34 11.40 -3.42
N LYS A 406 -20.56 11.32 -2.11
CA LYS A 406 -19.53 11.46 -1.09
C LYS A 406 -19.12 10.09 -0.55
N VAL A 407 -17.84 9.74 -0.65
CA VAL A 407 -17.34 8.44 -0.17
C VAL A 407 -17.09 8.47 1.34
N VAL A 408 -17.96 7.81 2.11
CA VAL A 408 -17.83 7.67 3.56
C VAL A 408 -16.97 6.48 3.99
N GLY A 409 -16.83 5.46 3.14
CA GLY A 409 -15.95 4.32 3.42
C GLY A 409 -15.45 3.64 2.15
N LEU A 410 -14.18 3.26 2.12
CA LEU A 410 -13.55 2.64 0.95
C LEU A 410 -12.72 1.43 1.40
N LYS A 411 -13.11 0.23 0.94
CA LYS A 411 -12.45 -1.04 1.25
C LYS A 411 -12.01 -1.76 -0.02
N ARG A 412 -10.70 -1.97 -0.22
CA ARG A 412 -10.20 -2.85 -1.30
C ARG A 412 -10.39 -4.32 -0.88
N VAL A 413 -11.17 -5.08 -1.65
CA VAL A 413 -11.55 -6.46 -1.31
C VAL A 413 -10.86 -7.53 -2.18
N ARG A 414 -10.33 -7.15 -3.35
CA ARG A 414 -9.60 -8.07 -4.25
C ARG A 414 -8.53 -7.31 -5.04
N ILE A 415 -7.42 -8.01 -5.33
CA ILE A 415 -6.40 -7.61 -6.30
C ILE A 415 -6.14 -8.84 -7.18
N GLY A 416 -6.48 -8.75 -8.47
CA GLY A 416 -6.33 -9.88 -9.38
C GLY A 416 -7.20 -11.06 -8.95
N ARG A 417 -6.61 -12.26 -8.82
CA ARG A 417 -7.28 -13.43 -8.24
C ARG A 417 -7.26 -13.47 -6.71
N ILE A 418 -6.48 -12.60 -6.05
CA ILE A 418 -6.30 -12.60 -4.59
C ILE A 418 -7.42 -11.81 -3.91
N ASN A 419 -8.26 -12.53 -3.16
CA ASN A 419 -9.31 -11.96 -2.33
C ASN A 419 -8.79 -11.67 -0.92
N LEU A 420 -9.34 -10.62 -0.29
CA LEU A 420 -9.14 -10.33 1.12
C LEU A 420 -9.73 -11.43 2.03
N GLY A 421 -10.87 -12.01 1.61
CA GLY A 421 -11.54 -13.11 2.31
C GLY A 421 -11.86 -12.77 3.76
N HIS A 422 -11.54 -13.71 4.66
CA HIS A 422 -11.77 -13.61 6.09
C HIS A 422 -10.62 -12.94 6.89
N LEU A 423 -9.54 -12.50 6.21
CA LEU A 423 -8.38 -11.89 6.87
C LEU A 423 -8.83 -10.71 7.77
N PRO A 424 -8.62 -10.76 9.11
CA PRO A 424 -9.09 -9.71 10.02
C PRO A 424 -8.35 -8.39 9.84
N ALA A 425 -8.99 -7.27 10.17
CA ALA A 425 -8.37 -5.94 10.06
C ALA A 425 -7.15 -5.83 11.00
N GLY A 426 -6.05 -5.28 10.47
CA GLY A 426 -4.76 -5.21 11.17
C GLY A 426 -3.94 -6.51 11.12
N GLN A 427 -4.51 -7.63 10.68
CA GLN A 427 -3.79 -8.90 10.51
C GLN A 427 -3.29 -9.10 9.08
N TRP A 428 -2.25 -9.94 8.97
CA TRP A 428 -1.58 -10.25 7.72
C TRP A 428 -1.32 -11.74 7.57
N ARG A 429 -1.10 -12.19 6.33
CA ARG A 429 -0.65 -13.55 5.99
C ARG A 429 0.37 -13.49 4.86
N PHE A 430 1.14 -14.55 4.65
CA PHE A 430 1.91 -14.67 3.42
C PHE A 430 0.99 -14.91 2.20
N LEU A 431 1.47 -14.50 1.03
CA LEU A 431 0.98 -15.04 -0.24
C LEU A 431 1.44 -16.50 -0.33
N ALA A 432 0.51 -17.45 -0.46
CA ALA A 432 0.86 -18.86 -0.47
C ALA A 432 1.54 -19.27 -1.80
N PRO A 433 2.38 -20.33 -1.84
CA PRO A 433 3.14 -20.70 -3.04
C PRO A 433 2.29 -21.03 -4.29
N TRP A 434 1.01 -21.36 -4.13
CA TRP A 434 0.06 -21.62 -5.21
C TRP A 434 -0.77 -20.40 -5.61
N GLU A 435 -0.71 -19.30 -4.85
CA GLU A 435 -1.46 -18.08 -5.13
C GLU A 435 -0.72 -17.19 -6.14
N ARG A 436 -1.49 -16.63 -7.09
CA ARG A 436 -1.00 -15.67 -8.10
C ARG A 436 -2.01 -14.55 -8.30
N PHE A 437 -1.56 -13.41 -8.80
CA PHE A 437 -2.43 -12.25 -9.01
C PHE A 437 -3.10 -12.26 -10.39
N ASP A 438 -2.43 -12.77 -11.40
CA ASP A 438 -2.88 -12.93 -12.78
C ASP A 438 -3.78 -14.16 -13.00
#